data_AF-A0A8T1X4X9-F1
#
_entry.id   AF-A0A8T1X4X9-F1
#
_cell.length_a   1.000
_cell.length_b   1.000
_cell.length_c   1.000
_cell.angle_alpha   90.00
_cell.angle_beta   90.00
_cell.angle_gamma   90.00
#
_symmetry.space_group_name_H-M   'P 1'
#
loop_
_entity.id
_entity.type
_entity.pdbx_description
1 polymer ?
#
loop_
_entity_poly.entity_id
_entity_poly.type
_entity_poly.pdbx_seq_one_letter_code
_entity_poly.pdbx_strand_id
1 'polypeptide(L)'
;MAVLAWAVLPDDVLEAVVGLLCGFDLLQLSRVNVRCFRLLSRAELYASRLSQVHYQQRVEHSATAELTETECQHAPTVEPNSKRDYALESSFRFGGQREDARSQQLPTSYAPVYWATDTLFGLFAREDDESGTSPSFTLDAWFSLSVPENGVFQGGVLLGLQNEKCRQGDCRWPEFHSQILHMDPHGNLYCSVTAHKPHVAAQLESGRWYHVALVYEGRAQKVFLDGVLVDSQCDHELQLESLPYYYVQVGTGCVSGNSVGKPTDQYRGWYAFHGVVDDLRIWNDALPTQLVAALSDDCATLLRRPTFSLKRDVPAWMAHGVERVRCSRPREHRCEVVATYNRAEVLDSWV
;
A
#
# COMPACT_ATOMS: atom_id res chain seq x y z
N MET A 1 -13.40 29.52 -21.73
CA MET A 1 -13.42 29.24 -20.29
C MET A 1 -12.96 30.47 -19.55
N ALA A 2 -13.82 31.08 -18.74
CA ALA A 2 -13.44 32.26 -17.97
C ALA A 2 -12.28 31.88 -17.04
N VAL A 3 -11.13 32.53 -17.19
CA VAL A 3 -10.05 32.45 -16.23
C VAL A 3 -10.62 33.06 -14.94
N LEU A 4 -11.06 32.20 -14.02
CA LEU A 4 -11.39 32.61 -12.67
C LEU A 4 -10.17 33.36 -12.15
N ALA A 5 -10.31 34.69 -12.00
CA ALA A 5 -9.27 35.50 -11.41
C ALA A 5 -9.27 35.16 -9.92
N TRP A 6 -8.52 34.13 -9.53
CA TRP A 6 -8.33 33.70 -8.14
C TRP A 6 -7.97 34.87 -7.21
N ALA A 7 -7.36 35.93 -7.76
CA ALA A 7 -7.06 37.18 -7.09
C ALA A 7 -8.30 37.97 -6.60
N VAL A 8 -9.48 37.76 -7.19
CA VAL A 8 -10.71 38.54 -6.93
C VAL A 8 -11.66 37.81 -5.98
N LEU A 9 -11.47 36.50 -5.76
CA LEU A 9 -12.30 35.75 -4.81
C LEU A 9 -12.09 36.27 -3.38
N PRO A 10 -13.15 36.44 -2.58
CA PRO A 10 -13.07 36.69 -1.13
C PRO A 10 -12.31 35.57 -0.38
N ASP A 11 -11.71 35.89 0.77
CA ASP A 11 -10.90 34.92 1.54
C ASP A 11 -11.75 33.73 2.03
N ASP A 12 -12.99 33.98 2.47
CA ASP A 12 -13.96 32.97 2.90
C ASP A 12 -14.34 32.00 1.77
N VAL A 13 -14.50 32.53 0.55
CA VAL A 13 -14.76 31.69 -0.64
C VAL A 13 -13.51 30.87 -0.98
N LEU A 14 -12.32 31.46 -0.88
CA LEU A 14 -11.08 30.74 -1.13
C LEU A 14 -10.88 29.60 -0.11
N GLU A 15 -11.13 29.84 1.17
CA GLU A 15 -11.07 28.82 2.22
C GLU A 15 -12.09 27.70 1.99
N ALA A 16 -13.30 28.02 1.54
CA ALA A 16 -14.30 27.01 1.18
C ALA A 16 -13.83 26.14 0.00
N VAL A 17 -13.22 26.75 -1.03
CA VAL A 17 -12.67 26.02 -2.19
C VAL A 17 -11.49 25.13 -1.77
N VAL A 18 -10.65 25.58 -0.84
CA VAL A 18 -9.50 24.82 -0.33
C VAL A 18 -9.91 23.47 0.27
N GLY A 19 -11.10 23.39 0.88
CA GLY A 19 -11.65 22.14 1.40
C GLY A 19 -12.01 21.11 0.32
N LEU A 20 -12.15 21.53 -0.94
CA LEU A 20 -12.54 20.66 -2.06
C LEU A 20 -11.34 20.21 -2.92
N LEU A 21 -10.17 20.80 -2.69
CA LEU A 21 -8.99 20.58 -3.51
C LEU A 21 -8.06 19.53 -2.89
N CYS A 22 -7.41 18.76 -3.75
CA CYS A 22 -6.30 17.94 -3.31
C CYS A 22 -5.12 18.83 -2.91
N GLY A 23 -4.23 18.33 -2.05
CA GLY A 23 -3.11 19.09 -1.54
C GLY A 23 -2.14 19.51 -2.65
N PHE A 24 -2.11 18.78 -3.77
CA PHE A 24 -1.31 19.19 -4.94
C PHE A 24 -1.89 20.40 -5.66
N ASP A 25 -3.21 20.47 -5.83
CA ASP A 25 -3.86 21.69 -6.34
C ASP A 25 -3.60 22.88 -5.42
N LEU A 26 -3.61 22.65 -4.09
CA LEU A 26 -3.23 23.68 -3.12
C LEU A 26 -1.77 24.12 -3.27
N LEU A 27 -0.84 23.18 -3.49
CA LEU A 27 0.56 23.51 -3.75
C LEU A 27 0.68 24.40 -4.99
N GLN A 28 0.00 24.07 -6.09
CA GLN A 28 0.02 24.89 -7.32
C GLN A 28 -0.59 26.28 -7.07
N LEU A 29 -1.77 26.34 -6.46
CA LEU A 29 -2.46 27.59 -6.16
C LEU A 29 -1.65 28.49 -5.23
N SER A 30 -0.93 27.91 -4.27
CA SER A 30 -0.06 28.66 -3.35
C SER A 30 1.06 29.44 -4.06
N ARG A 31 1.37 29.10 -5.32
CA ARG A 31 2.43 29.75 -6.13
C ARG A 31 1.92 30.83 -7.07
N VAL A 32 0.60 30.99 -7.20
CA VAL A 32 0.00 31.89 -8.20
C VAL A 32 0.28 33.37 -7.91
N ASN A 33 0.17 33.79 -6.65
CA ASN A 33 0.47 35.16 -6.21
C ASN A 33 0.75 35.23 -4.70
N VAL A 34 1.19 36.39 -4.21
CA VAL A 34 1.54 36.60 -2.79
C VAL A 34 0.39 36.37 -1.82
N ARG A 35 -0.85 36.70 -2.20
CA ARG A 35 -2.04 36.48 -1.35
C ARG A 35 -2.29 34.97 -1.18
N CYS A 36 -2.31 34.22 -2.29
CA CYS A 36 -2.44 32.76 -2.26
C CYS A 36 -1.26 32.11 -1.52
N PHE A 37 -0.04 32.61 -1.68
CA PHE A 37 1.11 32.10 -0.93
C PHE A 37 0.91 32.24 0.58
N ARG A 38 0.46 33.40 1.07
CA ARG A 38 0.26 33.62 2.51
C ARG A 38 -0.87 32.76 3.08
N LEU A 39 -2.00 32.67 2.38
CA LEU A 39 -3.17 31.95 2.86
C LEU A 39 -3.00 30.43 2.75
N LEU A 40 -2.44 29.95 1.64
CA LEU A 40 -2.38 28.52 1.31
C LEU A 40 -1.08 27.85 1.74
N SER A 41 -0.14 28.57 2.36
CA SER A 41 1.09 27.96 2.92
C SER A 41 0.97 27.59 4.40
N ARG A 42 -0.23 27.68 4.98
CA ARG A 42 -0.49 27.30 6.37
C ARG A 42 -0.23 25.81 6.58
N ALA A 43 0.49 25.47 7.64
CA ALA A 43 0.86 24.09 7.94
C ALA A 43 -0.36 23.18 8.15
N GLU A 44 -1.43 23.69 8.78
CA GLU A 44 -2.66 22.91 9.06
C GLU A 44 -3.30 22.31 7.81
N LEU A 45 -3.21 23.01 6.68
CA LEU A 45 -3.75 22.56 5.40
C LEU A 45 -3.03 21.29 4.91
N TYR A 46 -1.75 21.13 5.20
CA TYR A 46 -0.99 19.98 4.73
C TYR A 46 -0.88 18.89 5.79
N ALA A 47 -0.77 19.26 7.07
CA ALA A 47 -0.70 18.32 8.18
C ALA A 47 -1.89 17.37 8.21
N SER A 48 -3.11 17.89 8.00
CA SER A 48 -4.34 17.09 7.97
C SER A 48 -4.42 16.06 6.83
N ARG A 49 -3.56 16.19 5.81
CA ARG A 49 -3.48 15.30 4.64
C ARG A 49 -2.35 14.28 4.77
N LEU A 50 -1.36 14.55 5.61
CA LEU A 50 -0.26 13.65 5.89
C LEU A 50 -0.69 12.55 6.86
N SER A 51 -0.02 11.40 6.77
CA SER A 51 -0.22 10.31 7.72
C SER A 51 0.06 10.77 9.13
N GLN A 52 -0.89 10.48 10.02
CA GLN A 52 -0.76 10.69 11.46
C GLN A 52 -0.37 9.38 12.16
N VAL A 53 0.08 8.39 11.39
CA VAL A 53 0.59 7.14 11.93
C VAL A 53 2.04 7.31 12.35
N HIS A 54 2.29 7.34 13.66
CA HIS A 54 3.65 7.40 14.19
C HIS A 54 4.01 6.12 14.94
N TYR A 55 5.29 5.77 14.86
CA TYR A 55 5.81 4.58 15.53
C TYR A 55 6.70 4.96 16.69
N GLN A 56 6.60 4.21 17.79
CA GLN A 56 7.49 4.36 18.93
C GLN A 56 8.96 4.28 18.48
N GLN A 57 9.79 5.22 18.95
CA GLN A 57 11.23 5.09 18.85
C GLN A 57 11.68 3.97 19.79
N ARG A 58 12.65 3.16 19.34
CA ARG A 58 13.14 2.00 20.08
C ARG A 58 13.81 2.48 21.38
N VAL A 59 13.07 2.51 22.49
CA VAL A 59 13.67 2.66 23.81
C VAL A 59 14.24 1.28 24.16
N GLU A 60 15.56 1.16 24.28
CA GLU A 60 16.23 -0.13 24.46
C GLU A 60 15.84 -0.86 25.76
N HIS A 61 15.12 -0.24 26.69
CA HIS A 61 14.72 -0.87 27.96
C HIS A 61 13.27 -0.56 28.32
N SER A 62 12.33 -1.39 27.87
CA SER A 62 11.09 -1.71 28.61
C SER A 62 10.38 -2.87 27.93
N ALA A 63 10.55 -4.07 28.47
CA ALA A 63 9.64 -5.18 28.20
C ALA A 63 8.29 -4.85 28.85
N THR A 64 7.20 -5.08 28.14
CA THR A 64 5.79 -4.85 28.56
C THR A 64 5.32 -3.38 28.54
N ALA A 65 5.28 -2.77 27.36
CA ALA A 65 4.26 -1.76 27.07
C ALA A 65 3.06 -2.49 26.47
N GLU A 66 2.03 -2.73 27.27
CA GLU A 66 0.70 -3.12 26.78
C GLU A 66 0.26 -2.13 25.69
N LEU A 67 -0.48 -2.61 24.69
CA LEU A 67 -1.17 -1.78 23.71
C LEU A 67 -2.24 -0.97 24.45
N THR A 68 -1.84 0.02 25.25
CA THR A 68 -2.76 0.90 25.96
C THR A 68 -3.52 1.69 24.91
N GLU A 69 -4.83 1.49 24.96
CA GLU A 69 -5.91 2.19 24.28
C GLU A 69 -5.48 3.45 23.54
N THR A 70 -5.58 3.38 22.22
CA THR A 70 -5.29 4.46 21.30
C THR A 70 -6.25 5.63 21.60
N GLU A 71 -5.75 6.70 22.21
CA GLU A 71 -6.42 8.00 22.18
C GLU A 71 -6.44 8.50 20.73
N CYS A 72 -7.40 8.02 19.92
CA CYS A 72 -7.69 8.50 18.56
C CYS A 72 -8.27 9.93 18.54
N GLN A 73 -7.99 10.74 19.57
CA GLN A 73 -8.63 12.03 19.83
C GLN A 73 -7.67 13.23 19.84
N HIS A 74 -6.42 13.06 19.41
CA HIS A 74 -5.52 14.19 19.26
C HIS A 74 -5.72 14.86 17.90
N ALA A 75 -5.86 16.20 17.91
CA ALA A 75 -5.79 17.02 16.71
C ALA A 75 -4.49 16.67 15.93
N PRO A 76 -4.51 16.71 14.59
CA PRO A 76 -3.35 16.34 13.78
C PRO A 76 -2.11 17.09 14.25
N THR A 77 -0.97 16.39 14.35
CA THR A 77 0.28 17.00 14.76
C THR A 77 0.68 18.00 13.69
N VAL A 78 0.51 19.29 13.96
CA VAL A 78 0.83 20.35 13.00
C VAL A 78 2.31 20.69 13.12
N GLU A 79 3.11 20.18 12.18
CA GLU A 79 4.52 20.54 12.08
C GLU A 79 4.70 21.78 11.19
N PRO A 80 5.63 22.71 11.52
CA PRO A 80 5.86 23.90 10.70
C PRO A 80 6.19 23.61 9.23
N ASN A 81 6.76 22.43 8.95
CA ASN A 81 7.21 22.01 7.63
C ASN A 81 6.19 21.17 6.86
N SER A 82 4.96 20.96 7.36
CA SER A 82 4.00 20.03 6.74
C SER A 82 3.73 20.29 5.25
N LYS A 83 3.81 21.55 4.80
CA LYS A 83 3.73 21.88 3.35
C LYS A 83 4.85 21.24 2.55
N ARG A 84 6.08 21.35 3.05
CA ARG A 84 7.28 20.77 2.42
C ARG A 84 7.21 19.25 2.50
N ASP A 85 6.82 18.70 3.64
CA ASP A 85 6.73 17.25 3.83
C ASP A 85 5.70 16.65 2.87
N TYR A 86 4.52 17.25 2.76
CA TYR A 86 3.51 16.88 1.76
C TYR A 86 4.05 16.96 0.32
N ALA A 87 4.82 18.00 -0.01
CA ALA A 87 5.39 18.16 -1.35
C ALA A 87 6.50 17.15 -1.69
N LEU A 88 7.20 16.62 -0.67
CA LEU A 88 8.30 15.68 -0.84
C LEU A 88 7.88 14.22 -0.66
N GLU A 89 6.76 13.97 0.01
CA GLU A 89 6.23 12.63 0.18
C GLU A 89 5.91 11.95 -1.15
N SER A 90 6.05 10.63 -1.15
CA SER A 90 5.93 9.84 -2.38
C SER A 90 5.43 8.44 -2.11
N SER A 91 4.82 7.87 -3.14
CA SER A 91 4.26 6.53 -3.16
C SER A 91 4.92 5.72 -4.28
N PHE A 92 4.72 4.41 -4.28
CA PHE A 92 5.27 3.49 -5.27
C PHE A 92 4.23 3.23 -6.36
N ARG A 93 4.54 3.55 -7.61
CA ARG A 93 3.71 3.22 -8.77
C ARG A 93 4.26 1.98 -9.47
N PHE A 94 3.36 1.03 -9.69
CA PHE A 94 3.61 -0.19 -10.43
C PHE A 94 2.91 -0.10 -11.79
N GLY A 95 3.62 -0.48 -12.84
CA GLY A 95 3.26 -0.22 -14.24
C GLY A 95 2.28 -1.23 -14.85
N GLY A 96 1.82 -2.24 -14.09
CA GLY A 96 0.89 -3.25 -14.60
C GLY A 96 1.49 -4.23 -15.60
N GLN A 97 0.76 -5.31 -15.84
CA GLN A 97 1.19 -6.35 -16.78
C GLN A 97 0.61 -6.10 -18.17
N ARG A 98 1.46 -6.09 -19.21
CA ARG A 98 0.98 -5.95 -20.59
C ARG A 98 0.19 -7.17 -21.05
N GLU A 99 -0.85 -6.94 -21.85
CA GLU A 99 -1.73 -7.98 -22.41
C GLU A 99 -1.02 -8.84 -23.47
N ASP A 100 -0.05 -8.26 -24.18
CA ASP A 100 0.76 -8.91 -25.21
C ASP A 100 1.99 -9.64 -24.64
N ALA A 101 2.21 -9.57 -23.32
CA ALA A 101 3.34 -10.20 -22.67
C ALA A 101 3.27 -11.71 -22.83
N ARG A 102 4.39 -12.32 -23.27
CA ARG A 102 4.48 -13.76 -23.40
C ARG A 102 4.47 -14.42 -22.02
N SER A 103 3.90 -15.60 -21.94
CA SER A 103 4.09 -16.48 -20.77
C SER A 103 5.58 -16.62 -20.48
N GLN A 104 5.96 -16.40 -19.23
CA GLN A 104 7.34 -16.41 -18.71
C GLN A 104 8.19 -15.15 -18.91
N GLN A 105 7.67 -14.07 -19.50
CA GLN A 105 8.37 -12.79 -19.48
C GLN A 105 8.37 -12.19 -18.07
N LEU A 106 9.48 -11.56 -17.67
CA LEU A 106 9.55 -10.87 -16.37
C LEU A 106 8.46 -9.80 -16.23
N PRO A 107 7.99 -9.54 -15.00
CA PRO A 107 7.06 -8.45 -14.76
C PRO A 107 7.72 -7.10 -15.07
N THR A 108 6.90 -6.17 -15.57
CA THR A 108 7.32 -4.80 -15.90
C THR A 108 7.84 -4.06 -14.67
N SER A 109 7.22 -4.30 -13.52
CA SER A 109 7.56 -3.67 -12.25
C SER A 109 7.36 -4.63 -11.07
N TYR A 110 8.27 -4.60 -10.10
CA TYR A 110 8.15 -5.34 -8.84
C TYR A 110 9.17 -4.87 -7.79
N ALA A 111 8.85 -5.08 -6.53
CA ALA A 111 9.68 -4.77 -5.37
C ALA A 111 9.93 -6.05 -4.56
N PRO A 112 11.15 -6.61 -4.57
CA PRO A 112 11.46 -7.80 -3.80
C PRO A 112 11.52 -7.48 -2.31
N VAL A 113 10.95 -8.37 -1.50
CA VAL A 113 11.08 -8.34 -0.04
C VAL A 113 12.22 -9.27 0.34
N TYR A 114 13.32 -8.70 0.86
CA TYR A 114 14.51 -9.45 1.23
C TYR A 114 14.61 -9.60 2.75
N TRP A 115 14.51 -10.82 3.27
CA TRP A 115 14.91 -11.16 4.62
C TRP A 115 15.46 -12.59 4.69
N ALA A 116 16.42 -12.81 5.60
CA ALA A 116 17.05 -14.09 5.82
C ALA A 116 16.08 -15.08 6.51
N THR A 117 15.60 -16.02 5.68
CA THR A 117 15.29 -17.45 5.89
C THR A 117 14.43 -17.98 7.03
N ASP A 118 14.22 -17.31 8.17
CA ASP A 118 13.63 -18.04 9.33
C ASP A 118 12.22 -17.55 9.69
N THR A 119 11.88 -16.31 9.34
CA THR A 119 10.51 -15.79 9.42
C THR A 119 10.17 -15.14 8.10
N LEU A 120 9.03 -15.46 7.51
CA LEU A 120 8.59 -14.90 6.23
C LEU A 120 8.16 -13.42 6.45
N PHE A 121 9.12 -12.57 6.86
CA PHE A 121 9.01 -11.15 7.23
C PHE A 121 7.82 -10.82 8.15
N GLY A 122 7.47 -11.75 9.04
CA GLY A 122 6.38 -11.62 10.00
C GLY A 122 5.06 -12.28 9.60
N LEU A 123 4.93 -12.89 8.41
CA LEU A 123 3.73 -13.65 8.03
C LEU A 123 3.67 -15.06 8.65
N PHE A 124 4.81 -15.65 9.00
CA PHE A 124 4.93 -16.84 9.88
C PHE A 124 6.40 -17.09 10.22
N ALA A 125 6.66 -17.82 11.30
CA ALA A 125 7.98 -18.33 11.66
C ALA A 125 8.13 -19.78 11.17
N ARG A 126 9.19 -20.05 10.42
CA ARG A 126 9.50 -21.37 9.88
C ARG A 126 10.55 -22.00 10.80
N GLU A 127 10.07 -22.62 11.89
CA GLU A 127 10.85 -23.44 12.86
C GLU A 127 11.80 -22.61 13.74
N ASP A 128 11.46 -22.31 15.00
CA ASP A 128 12.03 -22.99 16.18
C ASP A 128 11.20 -22.72 17.47
N ASP A 129 9.92 -22.38 17.35
CA ASP A 129 9.06 -22.15 18.52
C ASP A 129 8.58 -23.51 19.08
N GLU A 130 9.35 -24.09 20.02
CA GLU A 130 8.94 -25.22 20.88
C GLU A 130 7.64 -24.94 21.67
N SER A 131 7.12 -23.70 21.60
CA SER A 131 5.91 -23.21 22.24
C SER A 131 4.60 -23.69 21.60
N GLY A 132 4.62 -24.22 20.37
CA GLY A 132 3.40 -24.69 19.68
C GLY A 132 2.35 -23.60 19.45
N THR A 133 2.72 -22.31 19.53
CA THR A 133 1.80 -21.19 19.32
C THR A 133 1.45 -21.07 17.84
N SER A 134 0.14 -21.07 17.55
CA SER A 134 -0.36 -20.84 16.19
C SER A 134 0.10 -19.46 15.68
N PRO A 135 0.44 -19.33 14.38
CA PRO A 135 0.91 -18.06 13.84
C PRO A 135 -0.16 -16.98 13.99
N SER A 136 0.30 -15.78 14.34
CA SER A 136 -0.52 -14.59 14.54
C SER A 136 0.17 -13.41 13.88
N PHE A 137 -0.52 -12.71 12.98
CA PHE A 137 0.04 -11.58 12.25
C PHE A 137 -1.04 -10.68 11.67
N THR A 138 -0.62 -9.49 11.25
CA THR A 138 -1.44 -8.56 10.49
C THR A 138 -0.68 -8.11 9.25
N LEU A 139 -1.37 -8.00 8.13
CA LEU A 139 -0.93 -7.34 6.91
C LEU A 139 -1.87 -6.16 6.66
N ASP A 140 -1.34 -4.98 6.32
CA ASP A 140 -2.16 -3.92 5.74
C ASP A 140 -1.48 -3.22 4.58
N ALA A 141 -2.30 -2.57 3.76
CA ALA A 141 -1.82 -1.73 2.68
C ALA A 141 -2.78 -0.60 2.33
N TRP A 142 -2.21 0.56 2.01
CA TRP A 142 -2.87 1.64 1.30
C TRP A 142 -2.52 1.57 -0.18
N PHE A 143 -3.53 1.41 -1.03
CA PHE A 143 -3.34 1.27 -2.48
C PHE A 143 -4.43 1.98 -3.27
N SER A 144 -4.14 2.25 -4.55
CA SER A 144 -5.12 2.71 -5.53
C SER A 144 -4.88 2.00 -6.85
N LEU A 145 -5.97 1.60 -7.50
CA LEU A 145 -5.92 1.14 -8.88
C LEU A 145 -5.61 2.31 -9.81
N SER A 146 -4.73 2.10 -10.79
CA SER A 146 -4.51 3.10 -11.85
C SER A 146 -5.72 3.19 -12.77
N VAL A 147 -5.83 4.30 -13.49
CA VAL A 147 -6.83 4.43 -14.56
C VAL A 147 -6.51 3.37 -15.64
N PRO A 148 -7.51 2.69 -16.22
CA PRO A 148 -7.28 1.69 -17.26
C PRO A 148 -6.42 2.24 -18.41
N GLU A 149 -5.40 1.47 -18.81
CA GLU A 149 -4.48 1.82 -19.89
C GLU A 149 -4.57 0.77 -21.00
N ASN A 150 -4.58 1.21 -22.25
CA ASN A 150 -4.71 0.31 -23.39
C ASN A 150 -3.56 -0.69 -23.47
N GLY A 151 -3.87 -1.98 -23.52
CA GLY A 151 -2.88 -3.05 -23.62
C GLY A 151 -2.18 -3.40 -22.31
N VAL A 152 -2.69 -2.90 -21.17
CA VAL A 152 -2.24 -3.27 -19.82
C VAL A 152 -3.44 -3.84 -19.06
N PHE A 153 -3.28 -5.02 -18.48
CA PHE A 153 -4.30 -5.59 -17.62
C PHE A 153 -4.51 -4.69 -16.40
N GLN A 154 -5.77 -4.41 -16.10
CA GLN A 154 -6.15 -3.80 -14.83
C GLN A 154 -5.88 -4.76 -13.67
N GLY A 155 -5.70 -4.24 -12.45
CA GLY A 155 -5.48 -5.05 -11.26
C GLY A 155 -4.07 -5.60 -11.18
N GLY A 156 -3.92 -6.87 -10.81
CA GLY A 156 -2.64 -7.54 -10.62
C GLY A 156 -2.36 -7.94 -9.17
N VAL A 157 -1.24 -8.64 -8.98
CA VAL A 157 -0.84 -9.11 -7.65
C VAL A 157 -0.08 -8.03 -6.93
N LEU A 158 -0.61 -7.56 -5.80
CA LEU A 158 0.03 -6.56 -4.95
C LEU A 158 1.01 -7.22 -3.98
N LEU A 159 0.69 -8.39 -3.42
CA LEU A 159 1.60 -9.18 -2.59
C LEU A 159 1.58 -10.64 -3.01
N GLY A 160 2.71 -11.13 -3.56
CA GLY A 160 2.86 -12.47 -4.09
C GLY A 160 4.03 -13.23 -3.45
N LEU A 161 3.79 -14.51 -3.14
CA LEU A 161 4.77 -15.45 -2.63
C LEU A 161 5.06 -16.53 -3.67
N GLN A 162 6.31 -16.97 -3.77
CA GLN A 162 6.70 -18.05 -4.66
C GLN A 162 8.00 -18.76 -4.23
N ASN A 163 8.24 -19.93 -4.79
CA ASN A 163 9.46 -20.71 -4.56
C ASN A 163 10.66 -20.27 -5.41
N GLU A 164 10.44 -19.44 -6.44
CA GLU A 164 11.49 -18.96 -7.34
C GLU A 164 11.46 -17.43 -7.48
N LYS A 165 12.63 -16.83 -7.71
CA LYS A 165 12.78 -15.36 -7.84
C LYS A 165 12.38 -14.84 -9.22
N CYS A 166 11.97 -13.57 -9.29
CA CYS A 166 11.82 -12.83 -10.54
C CYS A 166 13.20 -12.59 -11.18
N ARG A 167 13.71 -13.49 -12.03
CA ARG A 167 14.99 -13.29 -12.75
C ARG A 167 14.94 -13.80 -14.19
N GLN A 168 15.61 -13.07 -15.09
CA GLN A 168 15.87 -13.52 -16.47
C GLN A 168 16.96 -14.60 -16.50
N GLY A 169 16.88 -15.52 -17.48
CA GLY A 169 17.87 -16.58 -17.73
C GLY A 169 17.36 -17.97 -17.34
N ASP A 170 18.27 -18.91 -17.07
CA ASP A 170 17.99 -20.34 -16.78
C ASP A 170 17.33 -20.61 -15.41
N CYS A 171 16.70 -19.61 -14.79
CA CYS A 171 15.97 -19.81 -13.54
C CYS A 171 14.71 -20.63 -13.80
N ARG A 172 14.38 -21.55 -12.89
CA ARG A 172 13.16 -22.36 -13.00
C ARG A 172 11.94 -21.47 -12.87
N TRP A 173 10.89 -21.82 -13.59
CA TRP A 173 9.59 -21.17 -13.44
C TRP A 173 9.02 -21.49 -12.05
N PRO A 174 8.37 -20.54 -11.34
CA PRO A 174 7.77 -20.84 -10.05
C PRO A 174 6.73 -21.95 -10.16
N GLU A 175 6.98 -23.06 -9.46
CA GLU A 175 6.07 -24.20 -9.36
C GLU A 175 5.05 -23.98 -8.26
N PHE A 176 5.50 -23.38 -7.16
CA PHE A 176 4.66 -23.03 -6.01
C PHE A 176 4.57 -21.52 -5.91
N HIS A 177 3.34 -21.02 -5.93
CA HIS A 177 3.04 -19.61 -5.76
C HIS A 177 1.74 -19.43 -4.97
N SER A 178 1.60 -18.28 -4.33
CA SER A 178 0.38 -17.87 -3.63
C SER A 178 0.22 -16.35 -3.73
N GLN A 179 -0.92 -15.92 -4.21
CA GLN A 179 -1.28 -14.51 -4.30
C GLN A 179 -2.02 -14.16 -3.01
N ILE A 180 -1.40 -13.38 -2.13
CA ILE A 180 -2.00 -13.02 -0.83
C ILE A 180 -2.97 -11.88 -1.00
N LEU A 181 -2.54 -10.83 -1.69
CA LEU A 181 -3.34 -9.65 -2.01
C LEU A 181 -3.24 -9.38 -3.49
N HIS A 182 -4.36 -9.47 -4.21
CA HIS A 182 -4.41 -9.26 -5.65
C HIS A 182 -5.78 -8.78 -6.10
N MET A 183 -5.82 -8.23 -7.30
CA MET A 183 -7.05 -7.82 -7.97
C MET A 183 -7.11 -8.44 -9.36
N ASP A 184 -8.32 -8.82 -9.78
CA ASP A 184 -8.55 -9.24 -11.17
C ASP A 184 -8.79 -8.03 -12.10
N PRO A 185 -8.85 -8.23 -13.44
CA PRO A 185 -9.08 -7.12 -14.36
C PRO A 185 -10.46 -6.46 -14.24
N HIS A 186 -11.40 -7.10 -13.55
CA HIS A 186 -12.73 -6.53 -13.29
C HIS A 186 -12.76 -5.67 -12.02
N GLY A 187 -11.62 -5.54 -11.34
CA GLY A 187 -11.50 -4.77 -10.10
C GLY A 187 -12.04 -5.52 -8.88
N ASN A 188 -12.18 -6.85 -8.93
CA ASN A 188 -12.50 -7.61 -7.72
C ASN A 188 -11.24 -7.83 -6.89
N LEU A 189 -11.32 -7.55 -5.59
CA LEU A 189 -10.23 -7.66 -4.64
C LEU A 189 -10.25 -9.04 -3.99
N TYR A 190 -9.09 -9.66 -3.90
CA TYR A 190 -8.86 -10.93 -3.22
C TYR A 190 -7.76 -10.73 -2.18
N CYS A 191 -8.06 -11.07 -0.94
CA CYS A 191 -7.10 -11.01 0.16
C CYS A 191 -7.27 -12.26 1.03
N SER A 192 -6.32 -13.19 1.02
CA SER A 192 -6.41 -14.38 1.85
C SER A 192 -5.07 -15.12 1.94
N VAL A 193 -4.78 -15.65 3.12
CA VAL A 193 -3.63 -16.51 3.43
C VAL A 193 -4.00 -17.99 3.56
N THR A 194 -5.28 -18.33 3.35
CA THR A 194 -5.80 -19.70 3.34
C THR A 194 -5.94 -20.22 1.90
N ALA A 195 -6.22 -21.52 1.76
CA ALA A 195 -6.50 -22.13 0.46
C ALA A 195 -7.82 -21.62 -0.16
N HIS A 196 -8.75 -21.13 0.65
CA HIS A 196 -10.00 -20.54 0.18
C HIS A 196 -9.80 -19.03 -0.04
N LYS A 197 -9.86 -18.60 -1.30
CA LYS A 197 -9.61 -17.21 -1.70
C LYS A 197 -10.85 -16.61 -2.36
N PRO A 198 -11.91 -16.26 -1.59
CA PRO A 198 -13.05 -15.53 -2.14
C PRO A 198 -12.60 -14.12 -2.54
N HIS A 199 -13.34 -13.49 -3.45
CA HIS A 199 -13.21 -12.03 -3.59
C HIS A 199 -13.86 -11.39 -2.35
N VAL A 200 -13.16 -10.48 -1.71
CA VAL A 200 -13.58 -9.79 -0.48
C VAL A 200 -14.26 -8.45 -0.78
N ALA A 201 -14.08 -7.95 -2.00
CA ALA A 201 -14.81 -6.81 -2.54
C ALA A 201 -14.85 -6.91 -4.07
N ALA A 202 -15.83 -6.27 -4.69
CA ALA A 202 -16.04 -6.31 -6.12
C ALA A 202 -15.98 -4.90 -6.73
N GLN A 203 -15.51 -4.81 -7.97
CA GLN A 203 -15.57 -3.59 -8.79
C GLN A 203 -14.99 -2.33 -8.13
N LEU A 204 -13.78 -2.44 -7.54
CA LEU A 204 -13.09 -1.28 -6.99
C LEU A 204 -12.85 -0.21 -8.08
N GLU A 205 -13.16 1.03 -7.74
CA GLU A 205 -12.95 2.20 -8.59
C GLU A 205 -11.46 2.54 -8.75
N SER A 206 -11.06 2.91 -9.97
CA SER A 206 -9.73 3.47 -10.25
C SER A 206 -9.58 4.88 -9.66
N GLY A 207 -8.36 5.23 -9.25
CA GLY A 207 -8.04 6.57 -8.76
C GLY A 207 -8.64 6.90 -7.37
N ARG A 208 -9.04 5.88 -6.61
CA ARG A 208 -9.46 6.00 -5.21
C ARG A 208 -8.47 5.26 -4.31
N TRP A 209 -8.11 5.88 -3.19
CA TRP A 209 -7.35 5.23 -2.12
C TRP A 209 -8.23 4.24 -1.37
N TYR A 210 -7.72 3.02 -1.20
CA TYR A 210 -8.31 1.96 -0.38
C TYR A 210 -7.30 1.54 0.68
N HIS A 211 -7.80 1.26 1.88
CA HIS A 211 -7.06 0.57 2.91
C HIS A 211 -7.56 -0.87 3.01
N VAL A 212 -6.67 -1.85 2.86
CA VAL A 212 -6.98 -3.24 3.13
C VAL A 212 -6.15 -3.73 4.29
N ALA A 213 -6.76 -4.50 5.20
CA ALA A 213 -6.05 -5.20 6.25
C ALA A 213 -6.49 -6.65 6.34
N LEU A 214 -5.56 -7.56 6.63
CA LEU A 214 -5.81 -8.95 6.93
C LEU A 214 -5.20 -9.24 8.30
N VAL A 215 -6.03 -9.72 9.22
CA VAL A 215 -5.62 -10.20 10.54
C VAL A 215 -5.78 -11.71 10.57
N TYR A 216 -4.73 -12.42 10.93
CA TYR A 216 -4.76 -13.86 11.11
C TYR A 216 -4.35 -14.21 12.54
N GLU A 217 -5.16 -14.99 13.24
CA GLU A 217 -4.92 -15.43 14.62
C GLU A 217 -5.62 -16.76 14.87
N GLY A 218 -4.92 -17.75 15.43
CA GLY A 218 -5.57 -18.97 15.96
C GLY A 218 -6.45 -19.72 14.94
N ARG A 219 -6.00 -19.84 13.67
CA ARG A 219 -6.76 -20.45 12.54
C ARG A 219 -8.00 -19.66 12.10
N ALA A 220 -8.10 -18.40 12.50
CA ALA A 220 -9.09 -17.46 11.99
C ALA A 220 -8.42 -16.36 11.16
N GLN A 221 -9.04 -15.99 10.04
CA GLN A 221 -8.67 -14.85 9.21
C GLN A 221 -9.82 -13.85 9.20
N LYS A 222 -9.51 -12.57 9.33
CA LYS A 222 -10.44 -11.46 9.10
C LYS A 222 -9.83 -10.50 8.09
N VAL A 223 -10.63 -10.08 7.11
CA VAL A 223 -10.23 -9.08 6.12
C VAL A 223 -11.08 -7.84 6.27
N PHE A 224 -10.43 -6.70 6.30
CA PHE A 224 -11.05 -5.39 6.41
C PHE A 224 -10.75 -4.56 5.15
N LEU A 225 -11.75 -3.84 4.66
CA LEU A 225 -11.60 -2.84 3.61
C LEU A 225 -12.12 -1.52 4.16
N ASP A 226 -11.30 -0.47 4.10
CA ASP A 226 -11.57 0.86 4.66
C ASP A 226 -12.09 0.78 6.11
N GLY A 227 -11.46 -0.10 6.91
CA GLY A 227 -11.77 -0.30 8.33
C GLY A 227 -12.99 -1.20 8.61
N VAL A 228 -13.76 -1.57 7.58
CA VAL A 228 -14.96 -2.40 7.71
C VAL A 228 -14.61 -3.86 7.45
N LEU A 229 -15.08 -4.78 8.32
CA LEU A 229 -14.93 -6.22 8.12
C LEU A 229 -15.72 -6.67 6.87
N VAL A 230 -15.02 -7.24 5.88
CA VAL A 230 -15.59 -7.68 4.60
C VAL A 230 -15.54 -9.19 4.41
N ASP A 231 -14.61 -9.89 5.06
CA ASP A 231 -14.53 -11.35 5.04
C ASP A 231 -14.06 -11.89 6.39
N SER A 232 -14.53 -13.08 6.76
CA SER A 232 -14.11 -13.79 7.96
C SER A 232 -14.14 -15.28 7.70
N GLN A 233 -13.01 -15.95 7.97
CA GLN A 233 -12.84 -17.39 7.83
C GLN A 233 -12.39 -17.95 9.17
N CYS A 234 -13.00 -19.06 9.62
CA CYS A 234 -12.65 -19.73 10.88
C CYS A 234 -12.28 -21.19 10.61
N ASP A 235 -11.42 -21.75 11.45
CA ASP A 235 -10.94 -23.15 11.38
C ASP A 235 -10.15 -23.50 10.11
N HIS A 236 -9.68 -22.50 9.37
CA HIS A 236 -8.87 -22.68 8.17
C HIS A 236 -7.38 -22.70 8.48
N GLU A 237 -6.64 -23.56 7.78
CA GLU A 237 -5.19 -23.64 7.91
C GLU A 237 -4.49 -22.52 7.14
N LEU A 238 -3.37 -22.06 7.71
CA LEU A 238 -2.46 -21.15 7.05
C LEU A 238 -1.80 -21.88 5.89
N GLN A 239 -2.18 -21.53 4.65
CA GLN A 239 -1.62 -22.19 3.47
C GLN A 239 -0.10 -21.94 3.35
N LEU A 240 0.39 -20.85 3.93
CA LEU A 240 1.78 -20.44 3.83
C LEU A 240 2.79 -21.45 4.40
N GLU A 241 2.37 -22.30 5.32
CA GLU A 241 3.20 -23.36 5.90
C GLU A 241 3.30 -24.61 5.02
N SER A 242 2.33 -24.81 4.12
CA SER A 242 2.17 -26.05 3.35
C SER A 242 3.18 -26.24 2.23
N LEU A 243 3.81 -25.16 1.75
CA LEU A 243 4.64 -25.16 0.54
C LEU A 243 5.91 -24.30 0.69
N PRO A 244 6.96 -24.56 -0.12
CA PRO A 244 8.24 -23.87 -0.03
C PRO A 244 8.18 -22.47 -0.66
N TYR A 245 7.57 -21.51 0.02
CA TYR A 245 7.64 -20.09 -0.36
C TYR A 245 8.93 -19.46 0.18
N TYR A 246 9.81 -19.00 -0.71
CA TYR A 246 11.11 -18.41 -0.35
C TYR A 246 11.27 -16.96 -0.81
N TYR A 247 10.49 -16.55 -1.80
CA TYR A 247 10.59 -15.24 -2.40
C TYR A 247 9.25 -14.53 -2.30
N VAL A 248 9.31 -13.29 -1.82
CA VAL A 248 8.13 -12.42 -1.74
C VAL A 248 8.35 -11.17 -2.53
N GLN A 249 7.29 -10.75 -3.21
CA GLN A 249 7.29 -9.64 -4.12
C GLN A 249 6.09 -8.75 -3.81
N VAL A 250 6.35 -7.45 -3.77
CA VAL A 250 5.32 -6.42 -3.79
C VAL A 250 5.16 -5.93 -5.23
N GLY A 251 3.91 -5.79 -5.67
CA GLY A 251 3.52 -5.34 -7.01
C GLY A 251 3.67 -6.38 -8.11
N THR A 252 3.95 -7.64 -7.77
CA THR A 252 3.79 -8.76 -8.71
C THR A 252 3.64 -10.10 -7.97
N GLY A 253 3.27 -11.12 -8.73
CA GLY A 253 3.27 -12.52 -8.31
C GLY A 253 3.03 -13.44 -9.50
N CYS A 254 3.58 -14.66 -9.44
CA CYS A 254 3.31 -15.67 -10.44
C CYS A 254 1.86 -16.15 -10.28
N VAL A 255 1.15 -16.34 -11.39
CA VAL A 255 -0.20 -16.93 -11.44
C VAL A 255 -0.23 -18.04 -12.49
N SER A 256 -0.86 -19.16 -12.17
CA SER A 256 -1.02 -20.28 -13.10
C SER A 256 -2.13 -21.23 -12.63
N GLY A 257 -2.40 -22.29 -13.41
CA GLY A 257 -3.29 -23.37 -12.99
C GLY A 257 -4.68 -22.87 -12.57
N ASN A 258 -5.07 -23.18 -11.34
CA ASN A 258 -6.36 -22.81 -10.74
C ASN A 258 -6.33 -21.54 -9.88
N SER A 259 -5.29 -20.69 -10.01
CA SER A 259 -5.29 -19.38 -9.33
C SER A 259 -6.59 -18.63 -9.63
N VAL A 260 -7.25 -18.13 -8.58
CA VAL A 260 -8.39 -17.21 -8.74
C VAL A 260 -7.90 -15.84 -9.21
N GLY A 261 -8.81 -15.03 -9.76
CA GLY A 261 -8.50 -13.65 -10.14
C GLY A 261 -7.45 -13.48 -11.25
N LYS A 262 -7.22 -14.52 -12.06
CA LYS A 262 -6.32 -14.43 -13.24
C LYS A 262 -6.91 -13.52 -14.31
N PRO A 263 -6.07 -12.86 -15.14
CA PRO A 263 -6.56 -12.01 -16.22
C PRO A 263 -7.44 -12.74 -17.23
N THR A 264 -7.06 -13.97 -17.57
CA THR A 264 -7.82 -14.90 -18.40
C THR A 264 -7.63 -16.31 -17.87
N ASP A 265 -8.54 -17.22 -18.20
CA ASP A 265 -8.47 -18.63 -17.76
C ASP A 265 -7.15 -19.30 -18.15
N GLN A 266 -6.64 -18.95 -19.34
CA GLN A 266 -5.42 -19.52 -19.91
C GLN A 266 -4.15 -18.80 -19.46
N TYR A 267 -4.26 -17.67 -18.77
CA TYR A 267 -3.11 -16.86 -18.37
C TYR A 267 -2.18 -17.63 -17.42
N ARG A 268 -0.90 -17.63 -17.76
CA ARG A 268 0.18 -18.24 -16.97
C ARG A 268 1.41 -17.33 -17.07
N GLY A 269 1.83 -16.77 -15.94
CA GLY A 269 2.85 -15.73 -15.98
C GLY A 269 2.94 -14.93 -14.71
N TRP A 270 3.78 -13.89 -14.75
CA TRP A 270 3.81 -12.85 -13.73
C TRP A 270 2.67 -11.87 -13.96
N TYR A 271 1.86 -11.61 -12.94
CA TYR A 271 0.77 -10.64 -13.02
C TYR A 271 1.11 -9.40 -12.17
N ALA A 272 1.83 -8.47 -12.79
CA ALA A 272 2.23 -7.20 -12.18
C ALA A 272 1.02 -6.30 -11.87
N PHE A 273 1.04 -5.67 -10.70
CA PHE A 273 0.04 -4.73 -10.23
C PHE A 273 0.06 -3.43 -11.05
N HIS A 274 -1.11 -2.93 -11.44
CA HIS A 274 -1.30 -1.66 -12.11
C HIS A 274 -1.94 -0.65 -11.16
N GLY A 275 -1.10 0.10 -10.46
CA GLY A 275 -1.59 0.98 -9.40
C GLY A 275 -0.50 1.68 -8.61
N VAL A 276 -0.94 2.36 -7.56
CA VAL A 276 -0.08 3.07 -6.60
C VAL A 276 -0.24 2.41 -5.23
N VAL A 277 0.87 2.24 -4.52
CA VAL A 277 0.91 1.76 -3.13
C VAL A 277 1.60 2.83 -2.29
N ASP A 278 0.92 3.33 -1.27
CA ASP A 278 1.54 4.28 -0.33
C ASP A 278 2.24 3.53 0.79
N ASP A 279 1.50 2.67 1.49
CA ASP A 279 2.04 1.84 2.57
C ASP A 279 1.67 0.38 2.32
N LEU A 280 2.60 -0.51 2.62
CA LEU A 280 2.35 -1.93 2.82
C LEU A 280 3.17 -2.35 4.03
N ARG A 281 2.51 -2.90 5.02
CA ARG A 281 3.06 -3.11 6.35
C ARG A 281 2.65 -4.46 6.90
N ILE A 282 3.54 -5.07 7.67
CA ILE A 282 3.29 -6.37 8.30
C ILE A 282 3.72 -6.32 9.75
N TRP A 283 2.88 -6.87 10.61
CA TRP A 283 3.09 -7.03 12.04
C TRP A 283 3.08 -8.51 12.36
N ASN A 284 3.96 -8.94 13.26
CA ASN A 284 3.98 -10.28 13.84
C ASN A 284 2.97 -10.45 15.00
N ASP A 285 1.95 -9.59 15.04
CA ASP A 285 0.88 -9.58 16.03
C ASP A 285 -0.48 -9.46 15.31
N ALA A 286 -1.52 -10.08 15.85
CA ALA A 286 -2.90 -9.88 15.41
C ALA A 286 -3.41 -8.55 16.00
N LEU A 287 -3.55 -7.54 15.16
CA LEU A 287 -3.99 -6.23 15.59
C LEU A 287 -5.49 -6.25 15.91
N PRO A 288 -5.93 -5.62 17.02
CA PRO A 288 -7.34 -5.52 17.34
C PRO A 288 -8.08 -4.65 16.29
N THR A 289 -9.36 -4.92 16.09
CA THR A 289 -10.17 -4.25 15.06
C THR A 289 -10.18 -2.72 15.19
N GLN A 290 -10.15 -2.18 16.40
CA GLN A 290 -10.08 -0.74 16.64
C GLN A 290 -8.81 -0.12 16.06
N LEU A 291 -7.70 -0.85 16.12
CA LEU A 291 -6.42 -0.39 15.58
C LEU A 291 -6.39 -0.48 14.05
N VAL A 292 -7.00 -1.53 13.49
CA VAL A 292 -7.22 -1.64 12.04
C VAL A 292 -8.06 -0.49 11.51
N ALA A 293 -9.12 -0.10 12.23
CA ALA A 293 -9.92 1.07 11.89
C ALA A 293 -9.09 2.38 11.96
N ALA A 294 -8.29 2.57 13.01
CA ALA A 294 -7.40 3.73 13.10
C ALA A 294 -6.34 3.78 11.98
N LEU A 295 -5.85 2.63 11.52
CA LEU A 295 -4.95 2.53 10.36
C LEU A 295 -5.65 2.86 9.05
N SER A 296 -6.93 2.50 8.91
CA SER A 296 -7.77 2.84 7.75
C SER A 296 -8.19 4.30 7.67
N ASP A 297 -8.18 5.01 8.81
CA ASP A 297 -8.36 6.46 8.86
C ASP A 297 -7.02 7.21 8.88
N ASP A 298 -5.90 6.47 8.82
CA ASP A 298 -4.53 6.97 8.84
C ASP A 298 -4.28 7.91 10.05
N CYS A 299 -4.81 7.53 11.21
CA CYS A 299 -4.90 8.36 12.43
C CYS A 299 -4.24 7.75 13.70
N ALA A 300 -3.50 6.64 13.57
CA ALA A 300 -2.95 5.90 14.71
C ALA A 300 -1.65 6.52 15.29
N THR A 301 -1.74 7.25 16.39
CA THR A 301 -0.64 8.13 16.85
C THR A 301 0.59 7.41 17.41
N LEU A 302 0.49 6.23 18.02
CA LEU A 302 1.66 5.53 18.58
C LEU A 302 1.55 4.01 18.46
N LEU A 303 2.08 3.47 17.37
CA LEU A 303 2.17 2.04 17.14
C LEU A 303 3.57 1.50 17.46
N ARG A 304 3.64 0.21 17.80
CA ARG A 304 4.89 -0.53 17.63
C ARG A 304 5.27 -0.52 16.15
N ARG A 305 6.58 -0.47 15.87
CA ARG A 305 7.06 -0.52 14.49
C ARG A 305 6.63 -1.83 13.84
N PRO A 306 6.10 -1.80 12.61
CA PRO A 306 5.80 -3.02 11.89
C PRO A 306 7.09 -3.79 11.62
N THR A 307 6.99 -5.12 11.62
CA THR A 307 8.05 -6.06 11.26
C THR A 307 8.58 -5.74 9.86
N PHE A 308 7.70 -5.44 8.91
CA PHE A 308 8.04 -4.97 7.57
C PHE A 308 7.26 -3.72 7.17
N SER A 309 7.90 -2.81 6.45
CA SER A 309 7.25 -1.67 5.77
C SER A 309 7.90 -1.45 4.41
N LEU A 310 7.09 -1.39 3.34
CA LEU A 310 7.55 -1.15 1.97
C LEU A 310 8.42 0.11 1.85
N LYS A 311 7.95 1.23 2.41
CA LYS A 311 8.67 2.52 2.39
C LYS A 311 10.01 2.47 3.13
N ARG A 312 10.13 1.65 4.17
CA ARG A 312 11.34 1.53 5.01
C ARG A 312 12.33 0.52 4.48
N ASP A 313 11.85 -0.66 4.10
CA ASP A 313 12.64 -1.87 3.95
C ASP A 313 12.94 -2.22 2.49
N VAL A 314 12.25 -1.60 1.52
CA VAL A 314 12.55 -1.75 0.10
C VAL A 314 13.18 -0.46 -0.46
N PRO A 315 14.52 -0.33 -0.41
CA PRO A 315 15.22 0.72 -1.11
C PRO A 315 14.96 0.69 -2.62
N ALA A 316 14.94 1.88 -3.22
CA ALA A 316 14.63 2.09 -4.63
C ALA A 316 15.52 1.29 -5.61
N TRP A 317 16.76 0.95 -5.25
CA TRP A 317 17.64 0.17 -6.12
C TRP A 317 17.27 -1.32 -6.19
N MET A 318 16.49 -1.83 -5.23
CA MET A 318 15.96 -3.19 -5.27
C MET A 318 14.68 -3.30 -6.09
N ALA A 319 13.90 -2.22 -6.16
CA ALA A 319 12.65 -2.19 -6.89
C ALA A 319 12.92 -2.06 -8.41
N HIS A 320 12.52 -3.06 -9.18
CA HIS A 320 12.69 -3.07 -10.63
C HIS A 320 11.48 -2.45 -11.30
N GLY A 321 11.67 -1.44 -12.15
CA GLY A 321 10.58 -0.80 -12.91
C GLY A 321 9.50 -0.12 -12.05
N VAL A 322 9.72 0.04 -10.75
CA VAL A 322 8.81 0.74 -9.83
C VAL A 322 9.18 2.21 -9.80
N GLU A 323 8.21 3.08 -10.07
CA GLU A 323 8.41 4.53 -10.04
C GLU A 323 8.07 5.09 -8.66
N ARG A 324 8.89 6.01 -8.15
CA ARG A 324 8.46 6.85 -7.03
C ARG A 324 7.68 8.02 -7.59
N VAL A 325 6.42 8.14 -7.17
CA VAL A 325 5.51 9.15 -7.69
C VAL A 325 5.02 10.06 -6.58
N ARG A 326 4.81 11.33 -6.95
CA ARG A 326 4.09 12.28 -6.11
C ARG A 326 2.61 12.19 -6.45
N CYS A 327 1.80 11.93 -5.44
CA CYS A 327 0.35 11.85 -5.59
C CYS A 327 -0.38 12.37 -4.36
N SER A 328 -1.66 12.66 -4.48
CA SER A 328 -2.52 12.91 -3.31
C SER A 328 -2.42 11.77 -2.30
N ARG A 329 -2.65 12.08 -1.03
CA ARG A 329 -2.42 11.18 0.11
C ARG A 329 -3.67 10.34 0.45
N PRO A 330 -3.53 9.20 1.14
CA PRO A 330 -4.65 8.36 1.56
C PRO A 330 -5.83 9.10 2.19
N ARG A 331 -5.55 10.04 3.09
CA ARG A 331 -6.55 10.87 3.80
C ARG A 331 -7.37 11.78 2.88
N GLU A 332 -6.97 11.93 1.62
CA GLU A 332 -7.70 12.72 0.62
C GLU A 332 -8.66 11.86 -0.21
N HIS A 333 -8.68 10.54 0.02
CA HIS A 333 -9.51 9.49 -0.61
C HIS A 333 -9.39 9.33 -2.13
N ARG A 334 -9.02 10.38 -2.86
CA ARG A 334 -8.70 10.35 -4.30
C ARG A 334 -7.21 10.18 -4.47
N CYS A 335 -6.79 9.34 -5.42
CA CYS A 335 -5.40 9.12 -5.79
C CYS A 335 -5.12 9.72 -7.16
N GLU A 336 -4.45 10.88 -7.18
CA GLU A 336 -4.05 11.59 -8.38
C GLU A 336 -2.53 11.64 -8.45
N VAL A 337 -1.94 11.03 -9.49
CA VAL A 337 -0.50 11.03 -9.73
C VAL A 337 -0.13 12.29 -10.51
N VAL A 338 0.68 13.16 -9.90
CA VAL A 338 0.97 14.51 -10.42
C VAL A 338 2.35 14.60 -11.08
N ALA A 339 3.33 13.84 -10.58
CA ALA A 339 4.67 13.80 -11.16
C ALA A 339 5.35 12.45 -10.93
N THR A 340 6.06 11.96 -11.94
CA THR A 340 6.95 10.79 -11.84
C THR A 340 8.38 11.28 -11.55
N TYR A 341 9.00 10.74 -10.51
CA TYR A 341 10.38 11.10 -10.17
C TYR A 341 11.35 10.09 -10.77
N ASN A 342 11.88 10.38 -11.96
CA ASN A 342 13.15 9.78 -12.38
C ASN A 342 14.27 10.60 -11.73
N ARG A 343 15.16 9.94 -10.99
CA ARG A 343 16.11 10.51 -10.01
C ARG A 343 17.16 11.51 -10.57
N ALA A 344 17.01 12.00 -11.79
CA ALA A 344 18.02 12.78 -12.49
C ALA A 344 17.93 14.30 -12.34
N GLU A 345 16.77 14.97 -12.26
CA GLU A 345 16.78 16.44 -12.54
C GLU A 345 15.85 17.39 -11.76
N VAL A 346 14.98 16.96 -10.84
CA VAL A 346 13.85 17.84 -10.41
C VAL A 346 13.66 17.95 -8.89
N LEU A 347 14.72 18.29 -8.15
CA LEU A 347 14.61 18.64 -6.72
C LEU A 347 14.40 20.15 -6.48
N ASP A 348 14.94 21.02 -7.33
CA ASP A 348 15.00 22.47 -7.05
C ASP A 348 13.82 23.29 -7.56
N SER A 349 12.87 22.72 -8.33
CA SER A 349 11.73 23.48 -8.86
C SER A 349 10.45 23.39 -8.01
N TRP A 350 10.47 22.61 -6.92
CA TRP A 350 9.27 22.29 -6.13
C TRP A 350 9.34 22.63 -4.64
N VAL A 351 10.49 23.04 -4.12
CA VAL A 351 10.63 23.62 -2.78
C VAL A 351 10.69 25.14 -2.95
#